data_AF-A0A410ME09-F1
#
_entry.id   AF-A0A410ME09-F1
#
_cell.length_a   1.000
_cell.length_b   1.000
_cell.length_c   1.000
_cell.angle_alpha   90.00
_cell.angle_beta   90.00
_cell.angle_gamma   90.00
#
_symmetry.space_group_name_H-M   'P 1'
#
loop_
_entity.id
_entity.type
_entity.pdbx_description
1 polymer ?
#
loop_
_entity_poly.entity_id
_entity_poly.type
_entity_poly.pdbx_seq_one_letter_code
_entity_poly.pdbx_strand_id
1 'polypeptide(L)'
;MHKIYLSIIVFLTLVLVIVLTTSSDNLNNVEPIDNAEERKGERSEQTGVPAESIKEYFLEVEPKKDIYKEWDSAAIQLDKVPEDERKESAAGLLLEAKKSVNADGYIAVPTLENLNNFFAPSDQQLKKLIKENDGVLPIRINKTHIQLKQAGELIEDDRISDQLNQINEELVDIEIYNKDTLYDFSVAFDRYKHCIKNVLQITSSIQ
;
A
#
# COMPACT_ATOMS: atom_id res chain seq x y z
N MET A 1 54.66 4.09 -0.23
CA MET A 1 53.42 4.04 0.58
C MET A 1 52.69 2.70 0.37
N HIS A 2 53.33 1.58 0.73
CA HIS A 2 52.73 0.22 0.59
C HIS A 2 52.65 -0.55 1.93
N LYS A 3 53.27 -0.02 3.00
CA LYS A 3 53.25 -0.66 4.32
C LYS A 3 52.04 -0.28 5.19
N ILE A 4 51.30 0.77 4.82
CA ILE A 4 50.11 1.23 5.56
C ILE A 4 48.86 0.43 5.13
N TYR A 5 48.75 0.09 3.85
CA TYR A 5 47.61 -0.68 3.31
C TYR A 5 47.56 -2.13 3.83
N LEU A 6 48.71 -2.76 4.06
CA LEU A 6 48.76 -4.12 4.59
C LEU A 6 48.21 -4.19 6.03
N SER A 7 48.43 -3.15 6.85
CA SER A 7 47.96 -3.11 8.23
C SER A 7 46.44 -2.89 8.33
N ILE A 8 45.85 -2.17 7.38
CA ILE A 8 44.39 -1.92 7.34
C ILE A 8 43.64 -3.16 6.88
N ILE A 9 44.19 -3.90 5.90
CA ILE A 9 43.57 -5.13 5.40
C ILE A 9 43.61 -6.24 6.47
N VAL A 10 44.70 -6.36 7.23
CA VAL A 10 44.80 -7.33 8.35
C VAL A 10 43.83 -6.99 9.49
N PHE A 11 43.58 -5.70 9.74
CA PHE A 11 42.62 -5.29 10.79
C PHE A 11 41.17 -5.56 10.37
N LEU A 12 40.82 -5.34 9.09
CA LEU A 12 39.47 -5.61 8.56
C LEU A 12 39.14 -7.11 8.50
N THR A 13 40.11 -7.97 8.21
CA THR A 13 39.89 -9.43 8.20
C THR A 13 39.76 -10.00 9.62
N LEU A 14 40.47 -9.44 10.61
CA LEU A 14 40.36 -9.89 12.01
C LEU A 14 38.98 -9.59 12.61
N VAL A 15 38.40 -8.42 12.30
CA VAL A 15 37.05 -8.04 12.78
C VAL A 15 35.97 -8.93 12.15
N LEU A 16 36.12 -9.30 10.87
CA LEU A 16 35.17 -10.18 10.18
C LEU A 16 35.15 -11.60 10.76
N VAL A 17 36.31 -12.13 11.18
CA VAL A 17 36.42 -13.47 11.78
C VAL A 17 35.81 -13.50 13.19
N ILE A 18 36.00 -12.46 14.00
CA ILE A 18 35.44 -12.40 15.37
C ILE A 18 33.90 -12.39 15.33
N VAL A 19 33.29 -11.62 14.41
CA VAL A 19 31.83 -11.56 14.24
C VAL A 19 31.24 -12.89 13.76
N LEU A 20 32.01 -13.67 12.98
CA LEU A 20 31.57 -14.99 12.50
C LEU A 20 31.73 -16.10 13.56
N THR A 21 32.64 -15.97 14.53
CA THR A 21 32.88 -17.00 15.56
C THR A 21 32.06 -16.81 16.85
N THR A 22 31.43 -15.66 17.07
CA THR A 22 30.54 -15.43 18.23
C THR A 22 29.09 -15.92 18.03
N SER A 23 28.78 -16.49 16.86
CA SER A 23 27.43 -16.98 16.53
C SER A 23 27.29 -18.51 16.59
N SER A 24 28.17 -19.21 17.31
CA SER A 24 28.14 -20.67 17.40
C SER A 24 28.65 -21.15 18.76
N ASP A 25 27.79 -21.08 19.79
CA ASP A 25 27.74 -22.04 20.90
C ASP A 25 26.60 -21.69 21.87
N ASN A 26 25.46 -22.37 21.70
CA ASN A 26 24.86 -23.22 22.74
C ASN A 26 23.50 -23.76 22.30
N LEU A 27 23.49 -25.04 21.96
CA LEU A 27 22.30 -25.87 21.85
C LEU A 27 22.20 -26.71 23.13
N ASN A 28 20.96 -26.82 23.64
CA ASN A 28 20.42 -27.78 24.61
C ASN A 28 20.51 -27.44 26.10
N ASN A 29 19.41 -26.89 26.63
CA ASN A 29 18.64 -27.59 27.67
C ASN A 29 17.14 -27.27 27.54
N VAL A 30 16.36 -28.35 27.57
CA VAL A 30 14.91 -28.53 27.47
C VAL A 30 14.30 -28.29 28.87
N GLU A 31 13.20 -27.57 29.08
CA GLU A 31 11.78 -28.00 28.97
C GLU A 31 10.85 -26.79 29.35
N PRO A 32 9.50 -26.88 29.29
CA PRO A 32 8.66 -26.04 28.46
C PRO A 32 7.89 -24.99 29.27
N ILE A 33 7.85 -23.75 28.79
CA ILE A 33 6.84 -22.80 29.25
C ILE A 33 6.09 -22.33 28.01
N ASP A 34 4.88 -22.85 27.91
CA ASP A 34 3.77 -22.28 27.15
C ASP A 34 3.83 -20.76 27.25
N ASN A 35 4.26 -20.14 26.17
CA ASN A 35 3.77 -18.87 25.69
C ASN A 35 4.11 -18.85 24.21
N ALA A 36 3.30 -19.58 23.46
CA ALA A 36 2.94 -19.09 22.15
C ALA A 36 2.42 -17.66 22.37
N GLU A 37 3.30 -16.67 22.20
CA GLU A 37 2.87 -15.41 21.60
C GLU A 37 2.42 -15.77 20.19
N GLU A 38 1.22 -16.36 20.14
CA GLU A 38 0.21 -15.96 19.20
C GLU A 38 0.37 -14.44 19.02
N ARG A 39 1.09 -14.04 17.96
CA ARG A 39 0.63 -12.93 17.15
C ARG A 39 -0.71 -13.36 16.55
N LYS A 40 -1.71 -13.54 17.42
CA LYS A 40 -3.09 -13.37 17.07
C LYS A 40 -3.12 -11.95 16.56
N GLY A 41 -3.24 -11.84 15.25
CA GLY A 41 -3.81 -10.67 14.65
C GLY A 41 -5.15 -10.46 15.32
N GLU A 42 -5.17 -9.63 16.35
CA GLU A 42 -6.25 -8.68 16.48
C GLU A 42 -6.03 -7.69 15.33
N ARG A 43 -6.43 -8.12 14.12
CA ARG A 43 -7.12 -7.19 13.23
C ARG A 43 -8.32 -6.78 14.09
N SER A 44 -8.14 -5.70 14.86
CA SER A 44 -9.24 -4.93 15.40
C SER A 44 -10.25 -4.89 14.27
N GLU A 45 -11.47 -5.37 14.52
CA GLU A 45 -12.58 -5.05 13.65
C GLU A 45 -12.63 -3.53 13.61
N GLN A 46 -11.90 -2.94 12.65
CA GLN A 46 -11.90 -1.53 12.39
C GLN A 46 -13.36 -1.23 12.08
N THR A 47 -14.04 -0.68 13.06
CA THR A 47 -15.29 0.05 12.87
C THR A 47 -14.92 1.20 11.95
N GLY A 48 -14.89 0.93 10.65
CA GLY A 48 -14.66 1.91 9.62
C GLY A 48 -15.68 3.03 9.76
N VAL A 49 -15.37 4.20 9.21
CA VAL A 49 -16.30 5.32 9.24
C VAL A 49 -17.64 4.85 8.64
N PRO A 50 -18.77 5.07 9.32
CA PRO A 50 -20.08 4.68 8.80
C PRO A 50 -20.28 5.25 7.40
N ALA A 51 -20.85 4.45 6.50
CA ALA A 51 -21.12 4.87 5.12
C ALA A 51 -21.94 6.18 5.08
N GLU A 52 -22.84 6.36 6.04
CA GLU A 52 -23.64 7.55 6.24
C GLU A 52 -22.79 8.80 6.48
N SER A 53 -21.72 8.73 7.28
CA SER A 53 -20.83 9.87 7.54
C SER A 53 -20.04 10.26 6.29
N ILE A 54 -19.61 9.29 5.50
CA ILE A 54 -18.91 9.56 4.22
C ILE A 54 -19.88 10.17 3.21
N LYS A 55 -21.12 9.66 3.16
CA LYS A 55 -22.19 10.20 2.31
C LYS A 55 -22.57 11.63 2.69
N GLU A 56 -22.70 11.91 3.99
CA GLU A 56 -23.00 13.24 4.50
C GLU A 56 -21.85 14.20 4.19
N TYR A 57 -20.60 13.77 4.38
CA TYR A 57 -19.44 14.56 4.01
C TYR A 57 -19.52 14.88 2.52
N PHE A 58 -19.61 13.93 1.60
CA PHE A 58 -19.63 14.23 0.16
C PHE A 58 -21.00 14.62 -0.42
N LEU A 59 -21.97 14.97 0.42
CA LEU A 59 -23.30 15.39 -0.06
C LEU A 59 -23.20 16.65 -0.92
N GLU A 60 -23.86 16.64 -2.08
CA GLU A 60 -23.92 17.75 -3.04
C GLU A 60 -22.56 18.19 -3.64
N VAL A 61 -21.50 17.40 -3.45
CA VAL A 61 -20.18 17.67 -4.05
C VAL A 61 -20.14 17.10 -5.46
N GLU A 62 -19.91 17.95 -6.47
CA GLU A 62 -19.52 17.46 -7.81
C GLU A 62 -18.01 17.18 -7.81
N PRO A 63 -17.56 15.93 -8.05
CA PRO A 63 -16.13 15.62 -8.07
C PRO A 63 -15.41 16.38 -9.17
N LYS A 64 -14.28 17.03 -8.83
CA LYS A 64 -13.48 17.75 -9.82
C LYS A 64 -13.00 16.77 -10.90
N LYS A 65 -13.32 17.06 -12.16
CA LYS A 65 -12.85 16.29 -13.32
C LYS A 65 -11.45 16.76 -13.70
N ASP A 66 -10.68 15.90 -14.35
CA ASP A 66 -9.34 16.25 -14.84
C ASP A 66 -8.39 16.83 -13.76
N ILE A 67 -8.44 16.29 -12.53
CA ILE A 67 -7.71 16.80 -11.37
C ILE A 67 -6.19 16.98 -11.57
N TYR A 68 -5.60 16.31 -12.56
CA TYR A 68 -4.18 16.38 -12.92
C TYR A 68 -3.87 17.35 -14.05
N LYS A 69 -4.86 17.89 -14.77
CA LYS A 69 -4.64 18.66 -16.00
C LYS A 69 -3.87 19.96 -15.76
N GLU A 70 -3.95 20.50 -14.55
CA GLU A 70 -3.23 21.70 -14.11
C GLU A 70 -1.83 21.38 -13.54
N TRP A 71 -1.45 20.09 -13.50
CA TRP A 71 -0.25 19.62 -12.82
C TRP A 71 0.58 18.69 -13.73
N ASP A 72 1.86 19.00 -13.90
CA ASP A 72 2.80 18.18 -14.69
C ASP A 72 3.20 16.84 -14.01
N SER A 73 2.39 16.32 -13.07
CA SER A 73 2.80 15.21 -12.21
C SER A 73 1.67 14.26 -11.81
N ALA A 74 2.04 13.08 -11.31
CA ALA A 74 1.10 12.09 -10.76
C ALA A 74 0.50 12.50 -9.40
N ALA A 75 0.88 13.67 -8.88
CA ALA A 75 0.43 14.28 -7.64
C ALA A 75 0.00 15.73 -7.90
N ILE A 76 -1.04 16.20 -7.21
CA ILE A 76 -1.44 17.61 -7.23
C ILE A 76 -0.61 18.45 -6.25
N GLN A 77 -0.54 19.77 -6.42
CA GLN A 77 0.11 20.66 -5.44
C GLN A 77 -0.94 21.13 -4.42
N LEU A 78 -0.96 20.49 -3.26
CA LEU A 78 -2.02 20.66 -2.26
C LEU A 78 -2.14 22.10 -1.74
N ASP A 79 -1.00 22.79 -1.61
CA ASP A 79 -0.91 24.19 -1.19
C ASP A 79 -1.54 25.17 -2.19
N LYS A 80 -1.82 24.71 -3.41
CA LYS A 80 -2.43 25.50 -4.49
C LYS A 80 -3.88 25.15 -4.74
N VAL A 81 -4.45 24.19 -4.02
CA VAL A 81 -5.88 23.87 -4.11
C VAL A 81 -6.65 24.93 -3.29
N PRO A 82 -7.55 25.72 -3.90
CA PRO A 82 -8.38 26.67 -3.18
C PRO A 82 -9.19 25.98 -2.07
N GLU A 83 -9.35 26.63 -0.90
CA GLU A 83 -10.05 26.04 0.25
C GLU A 83 -11.46 25.56 -0.09
N ASP A 84 -12.19 26.32 -0.90
CA ASP A 84 -13.53 26.02 -1.38
C ASP A 84 -13.59 24.84 -2.36
N GLU A 85 -12.49 24.52 -3.06
CA GLU A 85 -12.40 23.41 -4.00
C GLU A 85 -11.81 22.12 -3.38
N ARG A 86 -11.36 22.15 -2.12
CA ARG A 86 -10.66 21.01 -1.48
C ARG A 86 -11.52 19.75 -1.48
N LYS A 87 -12.81 19.91 -1.19
CA LYS A 87 -13.76 18.80 -1.09
C LYS A 87 -14.04 18.13 -2.44
N GLU A 88 -14.18 18.94 -3.48
CA GLU A 88 -14.39 18.49 -4.87
C GLU A 88 -13.12 17.81 -5.41
N SER A 89 -11.96 18.37 -5.08
CA SER A 89 -10.65 17.81 -5.43
C SER A 89 -10.39 16.48 -4.70
N ALA A 90 -10.75 16.38 -3.42
CA ALA A 90 -10.69 15.14 -2.66
C ALA A 90 -11.61 14.07 -3.28
N ALA A 91 -12.85 14.41 -3.62
CA ALA A 91 -13.77 13.50 -4.28
C ALA A 91 -13.21 13.00 -5.63
N GLY A 92 -12.63 13.90 -6.44
CA GLY A 92 -11.98 13.53 -7.70
C GLY A 92 -10.78 12.58 -7.52
N LEU A 93 -9.91 12.85 -6.53
CA LEU A 93 -8.79 11.96 -6.18
C LEU A 93 -9.28 10.57 -5.76
N LEU A 94 -10.31 10.51 -4.92
CA LEU A 94 -10.89 9.25 -4.46
C LEU A 94 -11.51 8.44 -5.61
N LEU A 95 -12.19 9.08 -6.56
CA LEU A 95 -12.70 8.40 -7.75
C LEU A 95 -11.58 7.85 -8.63
N GLU A 96 -10.48 8.60 -8.79
CA GLU A 96 -9.28 8.13 -9.49
C GLU A 96 -8.60 6.94 -8.77
N ALA A 97 -8.61 6.93 -7.44
CA ALA A 97 -8.04 5.87 -6.60
C ALA A 97 -8.75 4.51 -6.77
N LYS A 98 -10.01 4.49 -7.25
CA LYS A 98 -10.75 3.25 -7.54
C LYS A 98 -10.14 2.47 -8.70
N LYS A 99 -9.41 3.13 -9.60
CA LYS A 99 -8.78 2.46 -10.76
C LYS A 99 -7.76 1.44 -10.26
N SER A 100 -7.93 0.20 -10.72
CA SER A 100 -7.20 -0.96 -10.23
C SER A 100 -6.71 -1.83 -11.38
N VAL A 101 -5.63 -2.58 -11.13
CA VAL A 101 -5.05 -3.54 -12.08
C VAL A 101 -5.52 -4.94 -11.75
N ASN A 102 -6.10 -5.64 -12.72
CA ASN A 102 -6.45 -7.06 -12.57
C ASN A 102 -5.24 -7.99 -12.80
N ALA A 103 -5.47 -9.29 -12.65
CA ALA A 103 -4.42 -10.31 -12.83
C ALA A 103 -3.80 -10.35 -14.24
N ASP A 104 -4.51 -9.83 -15.25
CA ASP A 104 -4.03 -9.74 -16.63
C ASP A 104 -3.17 -8.50 -16.91
N GLY A 105 -3.12 -7.55 -15.97
CA GLY A 105 -2.44 -6.26 -16.14
C GLY A 105 -3.33 -5.14 -16.71
N TYR A 106 -4.64 -5.35 -16.85
CA TYR A 106 -5.57 -4.33 -17.34
C TYR A 106 -6.05 -3.41 -16.22
N ILE A 107 -6.10 -2.11 -16.51
CA ILE A 107 -6.63 -1.08 -15.61
C ILE A 107 -8.13 -0.93 -15.87
N ALA A 108 -8.94 -1.08 -14.82
CA ALA A 108 -10.36 -0.72 -14.82
C ALA A 108 -10.83 -0.32 -13.42
N VAL A 109 -12.08 0.09 -13.28
CA VAL A 109 -12.72 0.32 -11.98
C VAL A 109 -13.56 -0.90 -11.62
N PRO A 110 -13.15 -1.74 -10.66
CA PRO A 110 -13.99 -2.83 -10.18
C PRO A 110 -15.21 -2.30 -9.42
N THR A 111 -16.25 -3.13 -9.33
CA THR A 111 -17.41 -2.91 -8.47
C THR A 111 -17.31 -3.82 -7.25
N LEU A 112 -18.05 -3.51 -6.18
CA LEU A 112 -18.12 -4.40 -5.01
C LEU A 112 -18.64 -5.79 -5.38
N GLU A 113 -19.56 -5.87 -6.36
CA GLU A 113 -20.16 -7.12 -6.85
C GLU A 113 -19.17 -7.97 -7.66
N ASN A 114 -18.34 -7.35 -8.50
CA ASN A 114 -17.42 -8.08 -9.38
C ASN A 114 -16.01 -8.27 -8.80
N LEU A 115 -15.74 -7.72 -7.61
CA LEU A 115 -14.41 -7.65 -7.02
C LEU A 115 -13.68 -9.00 -7.00
N ASN A 116 -14.36 -10.07 -6.60
CA ASN A 116 -13.76 -11.40 -6.53
C ASN A 116 -13.34 -11.93 -7.90
N ASN A 117 -14.14 -11.68 -8.94
CA ASN A 117 -13.84 -12.10 -10.30
C ASN A 117 -12.75 -11.23 -10.93
N PHE A 118 -12.77 -9.93 -10.64
CA PHE A 118 -11.76 -8.99 -11.13
C PHE A 118 -10.35 -9.33 -10.63
N PHE A 119 -10.25 -9.81 -9.38
CA PHE A 119 -9.00 -10.21 -8.73
C PHE A 119 -8.86 -11.73 -8.59
N ALA A 120 -9.35 -12.52 -9.55
CA ALA A 120 -9.18 -13.98 -9.54
C ALA A 120 -7.98 -14.40 -10.43
N PRO A 121 -6.74 -14.39 -9.91
CA PRO A 121 -5.57 -14.73 -10.71
C PRO A 121 -5.40 -16.25 -10.86
N SER A 122 -4.79 -16.64 -11.98
CA SER A 122 -4.09 -17.91 -12.13
C SER A 122 -2.60 -17.75 -11.80
N ASP A 123 -1.93 -18.87 -11.48
CA ASP A 123 -0.49 -18.90 -11.26
C ASP A 123 0.31 -18.32 -12.43
N GLN A 124 -0.14 -18.52 -13.67
CA GLN A 124 0.54 -17.99 -14.85
C GLN A 124 0.43 -16.47 -14.94
N GLN A 125 -0.73 -15.91 -14.61
CA GLN A 125 -0.95 -14.46 -14.56
C GLN A 125 -0.09 -13.82 -13.46
N LEU A 126 -0.05 -14.39 -12.26
CA LEU A 126 0.82 -13.88 -11.19
C LEU A 126 2.30 -13.96 -11.57
N LYS A 127 2.76 -15.07 -12.15
CA LYS A 127 4.14 -15.21 -12.64
C LYS A 127 4.50 -14.17 -13.70
N LYS A 128 3.53 -13.73 -14.50
CA LYS A 128 3.74 -12.66 -15.48
C LYS A 128 3.91 -11.32 -14.74
N LEU A 129 3.01 -10.99 -13.82
CA LEU A 129 3.06 -9.75 -13.04
C LEU A 129 4.34 -9.63 -12.20
N ILE A 130 4.82 -10.73 -11.60
CA ILE A 130 6.09 -10.77 -10.83
C ILE A 130 7.28 -10.35 -11.70
N LYS A 131 7.27 -10.65 -13.01
CA LYS A 131 8.39 -10.28 -13.91
C LYS A 131 8.37 -8.80 -14.31
N GLU A 132 7.29 -8.10 -14.02
CA GLU A 132 7.07 -6.70 -14.38
C GLU A 132 7.26 -5.80 -13.14
N ASN A 133 8.48 -5.77 -12.59
CA ASN A 133 8.80 -5.01 -11.36
C ASN A 133 8.53 -3.50 -11.46
N ASP A 134 8.65 -2.91 -12.65
CA ASP A 134 8.23 -1.53 -12.96
C ASP A 134 6.95 -1.50 -13.82
N GLY A 135 6.14 -2.55 -13.69
CA GLY A 135 4.95 -2.77 -14.47
C GLY A 135 3.76 -1.92 -14.05
N VAL A 136 2.64 -2.20 -14.71
CA VAL A 136 1.40 -1.45 -14.51
C VAL A 136 0.87 -1.56 -13.08
N LEU A 137 1.07 -2.70 -12.40
CA LEU A 137 0.60 -2.93 -11.04
C LEU A 137 1.37 -2.12 -9.97
N PRO A 138 2.71 -2.19 -9.85
CA PRO A 138 3.47 -1.33 -8.93
C PRO A 138 3.20 0.16 -9.14
N ILE A 139 3.17 0.62 -10.40
CA ILE A 139 2.84 2.01 -10.74
C ILE A 139 1.43 2.36 -10.26
N ARG A 140 0.45 1.45 -10.42
CA ARG A 140 -0.91 1.70 -9.98
C ARG A 140 -1.00 1.80 -8.47
N ILE A 141 -0.39 0.86 -7.73
CA ILE A 141 -0.33 0.90 -6.26
C ILE A 141 0.29 2.22 -5.80
N ASN A 142 1.41 2.62 -6.40
CA ASN A 142 2.09 3.89 -6.10
C ASN A 142 1.16 5.09 -6.28
N LYS A 143 0.50 5.18 -7.44
CA LYS A 143 -0.44 6.27 -7.71
C LYS A 143 -1.65 6.24 -6.78
N THR A 144 -2.16 5.06 -6.42
CA THR A 144 -3.34 4.93 -5.56
C THR A 144 -3.05 5.38 -4.14
N HIS A 145 -1.90 5.03 -3.56
CA HIS A 145 -1.55 5.52 -2.22
C HIS A 145 -1.34 7.05 -2.22
N ILE A 146 -0.68 7.61 -3.25
CA ILE A 146 -0.53 9.08 -3.40
C ILE A 146 -1.92 9.74 -3.43
N GLN A 147 -2.85 9.20 -4.21
CA GLN A 147 -4.22 9.72 -4.32
C GLN A 147 -4.97 9.69 -2.99
N LEU A 148 -4.86 8.59 -2.24
CA LEU A 148 -5.52 8.46 -0.94
C LEU A 148 -4.92 9.42 0.09
N LYS A 149 -3.58 9.53 0.13
CA LYS A 149 -2.88 10.48 1.00
C LYS A 149 -3.31 11.92 0.69
N GLN A 150 -3.29 12.30 -0.58
CA GLN A 150 -3.69 13.65 -1.00
C GLN A 150 -5.17 13.93 -0.73
N ALA A 151 -6.04 12.95 -0.92
CA ALA A 151 -7.45 13.10 -0.55
C ALA A 151 -7.62 13.30 0.96
N GLY A 152 -6.92 12.50 1.78
CA GLY A 152 -6.92 12.64 3.24
C GLY A 152 -6.43 14.00 3.71
N GLU A 153 -5.40 14.56 3.08
CA GLU A 153 -4.89 15.91 3.39
C GLU A 153 -5.86 17.03 2.99
N LEU A 154 -6.77 16.79 2.04
CA LEU A 154 -7.79 17.75 1.63
C LEU A 154 -9.10 17.64 2.43
N ILE A 155 -9.32 16.54 3.14
CA ILE A 155 -10.54 16.26 3.89
C ILE A 155 -10.43 16.81 5.31
N GLU A 156 -11.46 17.55 5.74
CA GLU A 156 -11.51 18.16 7.08
C GLU A 156 -12.08 17.22 8.16
N ASP A 157 -12.81 16.16 7.78
CA ASP A 157 -13.27 15.15 8.73
C ASP A 157 -12.12 14.19 9.07
N ASP A 158 -11.53 14.36 10.25
CA ASP A 158 -10.41 13.57 10.76
C ASP A 158 -10.67 12.05 10.67
N ARG A 159 -11.91 11.60 10.87
CA ARG A 159 -12.22 10.15 10.85
C ARG A 159 -12.11 9.59 9.46
N ILE A 160 -12.60 10.33 8.46
CA ILE A 160 -12.49 9.95 7.04
C ILE A 160 -11.01 10.00 6.64
N SER A 161 -10.29 11.06 7.03
CA SER A 161 -8.86 11.21 6.76
C SER A 161 -8.05 10.05 7.36
N ASP A 162 -8.30 9.68 8.62
CA ASP A 162 -7.66 8.56 9.30
C ASP A 162 -7.93 7.22 8.60
N GLN A 163 -9.17 6.99 8.15
CA GLN A 163 -9.48 5.77 7.41
C GLN A 163 -8.75 5.70 6.07
N LEU A 164 -8.60 6.83 5.36
CA LEU A 164 -7.82 6.89 4.13
C LEU A 164 -6.32 6.67 4.39
N ASN A 165 -5.80 7.23 5.49
CA ASN A 165 -4.42 7.04 5.91
C ASN A 165 -4.12 5.58 6.26
N GLN A 166 -5.02 4.88 6.94
CA GLN A 166 -4.89 3.45 7.23
C GLN A 166 -4.79 2.61 5.95
N ILE A 167 -5.62 2.88 4.94
CA ILE A 167 -5.56 2.18 3.65
C ILE A 167 -4.27 2.51 2.91
N ASN A 168 -3.85 3.78 2.95
CA ASN A 168 -2.60 4.25 2.37
C ASN A 168 -1.38 3.52 2.98
N GLU A 169 -1.31 3.43 4.30
CA GLU A 169 -0.26 2.68 5.01
C GLU A 169 -0.26 1.20 4.59
N GLU A 170 -1.42 0.55 4.54
CA GLU A 170 -1.51 -0.85 4.09
C GLU A 170 -1.02 -1.01 2.63
N LEU A 171 -1.31 -0.06 1.74
CA LEU A 171 -0.83 -0.08 0.35
C LEU A 171 0.69 0.07 0.25
N VAL A 172 1.29 0.95 1.06
CA VAL A 172 2.75 1.12 1.13
C VAL A 172 3.41 -0.18 1.64
N ASP A 173 2.83 -0.80 2.66
CA ASP A 173 3.33 -2.03 3.30
C ASP A 173 3.18 -3.30 2.46
N ILE A 174 2.45 -3.26 1.35
CA ILE A 174 2.35 -4.42 0.44
C ILE A 174 3.72 -4.69 -0.21
N GLU A 175 4.51 -3.65 -0.49
CA GLU A 175 5.84 -3.73 -1.11
C GLU A 175 5.92 -4.78 -2.24
N ILE A 176 5.00 -4.72 -3.20
CA ILE A 176 4.79 -5.80 -4.16
C ILE A 176 6.04 -6.08 -5.03
N TYR A 177 6.89 -5.08 -5.20
CA TYR A 177 8.16 -5.13 -5.95
C TYR A 177 9.28 -5.87 -5.21
N ASN A 178 9.11 -6.18 -3.92
CA ASN A 178 10.06 -6.93 -3.09
C ASN A 178 9.69 -8.42 -2.98
N LYS A 179 8.69 -8.91 -3.73
CA LYS A 179 8.18 -10.28 -3.61
C LYS A 179 8.71 -11.17 -4.74
N ASP A 180 9.70 -12.01 -4.41
CA ASP A 180 10.37 -12.87 -5.39
C ASP A 180 9.69 -14.23 -5.58
N THR A 181 8.78 -14.62 -4.68
CA THR A 181 8.07 -15.90 -4.74
C THR A 181 6.63 -15.73 -5.16
N LEU A 182 6.09 -16.74 -5.85
CA LEU A 182 4.68 -16.77 -6.23
C LEU A 182 3.74 -16.70 -5.03
N TYR A 183 4.12 -17.34 -3.92
CA TYR A 183 3.32 -17.35 -2.70
C TYR A 183 3.25 -15.95 -2.08
N ASP A 184 4.40 -15.31 -1.84
CA ASP A 184 4.46 -13.99 -1.22
C ASP A 184 3.77 -12.94 -2.10
N PHE A 185 3.93 -13.05 -3.42
CA PHE A 185 3.25 -12.18 -4.36
C PHE A 185 1.73 -12.39 -4.36
N SER A 186 1.26 -13.65 -4.29
CA SER A 186 -0.18 -13.95 -4.20
C SER A 186 -0.80 -13.35 -2.94
N VAL A 187 -0.12 -13.47 -1.80
CA VAL A 187 -0.54 -12.85 -0.54
C VAL A 187 -0.57 -11.32 -0.66
N ALA A 188 0.47 -10.72 -1.24
CA ALA A 188 0.53 -9.27 -1.50
C ALA A 188 -0.61 -8.80 -2.43
N PHE A 189 -0.93 -9.59 -3.47
CA PHE A 189 -2.01 -9.29 -4.41
C PHE A 189 -3.39 -9.36 -3.77
N ASP A 190 -3.62 -10.32 -2.85
CA ASP A 190 -4.89 -10.40 -2.10
C ASP A 190 -5.03 -9.27 -1.07
N ARG A 191 -3.92 -8.83 -0.44
CA ARG A 191 -3.88 -7.61 0.37
C ARG A 191 -4.23 -6.38 -0.46
N TYR A 192 -3.67 -6.26 -1.66
CA TYR A 192 -4.01 -5.17 -2.58
C TYR A 192 -5.51 -5.15 -2.91
N LYS A 193 -6.11 -6.31 -3.21
CA LYS A 193 -7.55 -6.45 -3.39
C LYS A 193 -8.35 -5.96 -2.17
N HIS A 194 -7.89 -6.27 -0.95
CA HIS A 194 -8.52 -5.77 0.28
C HIS A 194 -8.46 -4.25 0.39
N CYS A 195 -7.32 -3.61 0.11
CA CYS A 195 -7.22 -2.15 0.09
C CYS A 195 -8.21 -1.56 -0.92
N ILE A 196 -8.28 -2.10 -2.14
CA ILE A 196 -9.21 -1.64 -3.17
C ILE A 196 -10.67 -1.81 -2.74
N LYS A 197 -11.02 -2.90 -2.07
CA LYS A 197 -12.36 -3.08 -1.50
C LYS A 197 -12.73 -1.94 -0.56
N ASN A 198 -11.82 -1.56 0.34
CA ASN A 198 -12.05 -0.49 1.30
C ASN A 198 -12.22 0.86 0.59
N VAL A 199 -11.39 1.14 -0.43
CA VAL A 199 -11.56 2.33 -1.29
C VAL A 199 -12.93 2.34 -1.98
N LEU A 200 -13.39 1.21 -2.53
CA LEU A 200 -14.71 1.13 -3.15
C LEU A 200 -15.85 1.35 -2.16
N GLN A 201 -15.72 0.88 -0.92
CA GLN A 201 -16.72 1.08 0.13
C GLN A 201 -16.82 2.56 0.50
N ILE A 202 -15.68 3.23 0.72
CA ILE A 202 -15.64 4.66 1.03
C ILE A 202 -16.22 5.49 -0.12
N THR A 203 -15.88 5.13 -1.34
CA THR A 203 -16.31 5.88 -2.54
C THR A 203 -17.68 5.49 -3.06
N SER A 204 -18.41 4.60 -2.39
CA SER A 204 -19.72 4.11 -2.86
C SER A 204 -20.79 5.19 -2.86
N SER A 205 -20.62 6.23 -2.04
CA SER A 205 -21.54 7.36 -1.91
C SER A 205 -21.17 8.60 -2.73
N ILE A 206 -20.01 8.59 -3.40
CA ILE A 206 -19.54 9.69 -4.24
C ILE A 206 -20.04 9.44 -5.67
N GLN A 207 -20.82 10.38 -6.21
CA GLN A 207 -21.47 10.29 -7.53
C GLN A 207 -20.71 11.05 -8.61
#